data_AF-A0A2N2HUB3-F1
#
_entry.id   AF-A0A2N2HUB3-F1
#
_cell.length_a   1.000
_cell.length_b   1.000
_cell.length_c   1.000
_cell.angle_alpha   90.00
_cell.angle_beta   90.00
_cell.angle_gamma   90.00
#
_symmetry.space_group_name_H-M   'P 1'
#
loop_
_entity.id
_entity.type
_entity.pdbx_description
1 polymer ?
#
loop_
_entity_poly.entity_id
_entity_poly.type
_entity_poly.pdbx_seq_one_letter_code
_entity_poly.pdbx_strand_id
1 'polypeptide(L)'
;MFLQRRVGLFGLTGFALGGTFLVFRVIVSLATSEPDLLLHPSMILHLAGSLMLLTSWALCRTGAWPRRSVEALESTSLLASAAAYAGMGYFIPAIAQPEMIMLLAMTLAVMARAVLVPSAPKRTALLTALVGVPIAAVGYFVHASSTQALPSPLLDDGYTPAAVATSTAVWWLLTTVLATVTSQVIYGLRQEIRQARRLGQYSLEKKLGEGGMGVV
;
A
#
# COMPACT_ATOMS: atom_id res chain seq x y z
N MET A 1 2.44 16.51 15.12
CA MET A 1 3.30 15.44 15.69
C MET A 1 2.71 14.03 15.57
N PHE A 2 1.52 13.71 16.11
CA PHE A 2 1.02 12.32 16.11
C PHE A 2 0.80 11.73 14.70
N LEU A 3 0.06 12.42 13.81
CA LEU A 3 -0.18 11.94 12.44
C LEU A 3 1.13 11.76 11.66
N GLN A 4 2.03 12.74 11.74
CA GLN A 4 3.35 12.70 11.10
C GLN A 4 4.17 11.47 11.53
N ARG A 5 4.16 11.12 12.82
CA ARG A 5 4.82 9.89 13.31
C ARG A 5 4.19 8.63 12.72
N ARG A 6 2.87 8.59 12.57
CA ARG A 6 2.14 7.45 11.98
C ARG A 6 2.42 7.30 10.49
N VAL A 7 2.40 8.40 9.74
CA VAL A 7 2.77 8.42 8.31
C VAL A 7 4.23 8.03 8.14
N GLY A 8 5.13 8.52 9.00
CA GLY A 8 6.53 8.11 8.97
C GLY A 8 6.70 6.61 9.21
N LEU A 9 6.03 6.05 10.22
CA LEU A 9 6.06 4.60 10.48
C LEU A 9 5.51 3.80 9.30
N PHE A 10 4.43 4.25 8.68
CA PHE A 10 3.90 3.66 7.46
C PHE A 10 4.91 3.69 6.31
N GLY A 11 5.57 4.82 6.07
CA GLY A 11 6.61 4.94 5.04
C GLY A 11 7.76 3.94 5.26
N LEU A 12 8.21 3.78 6.50
CA LEU A 12 9.25 2.80 6.85
C LEU A 12 8.77 1.36 6.66
N THR A 13 7.57 1.02 7.13
CA THR A 13 6.98 -0.32 6.96
C THR A 13 6.80 -0.64 5.46
N GLY A 14 6.29 0.31 4.69
CA GLY A 14 6.11 0.16 3.24
C GLY A 14 7.44 -0.02 2.50
N PHE A 15 8.47 0.77 2.87
CA PHE A 15 9.84 0.58 2.36
C PHE A 15 10.40 -0.80 2.73
N ALA A 16 10.21 -1.27 3.97
CA ALA A 16 10.70 -2.59 4.38
C ALA A 16 10.01 -3.73 3.60
N LEU A 17 8.69 -3.63 3.37
CA LEU A 17 7.95 -4.59 2.56
C LEU A 17 8.47 -4.63 1.11
N GLY A 18 8.59 -3.46 0.46
CA GLY A 18 9.13 -3.36 -0.90
C GLY A 18 10.59 -3.81 -0.98
N GLY A 19 11.42 -3.30 -0.08
CA GLY A 19 12.84 -3.61 0.02
C GLY A 19 13.13 -5.10 0.21
N THR A 20 12.28 -5.84 0.93
CA THR A 20 12.41 -7.30 1.07
C THR A 20 12.33 -7.99 -0.29
N PHE A 21 11.35 -7.62 -1.12
CA PHE A 21 11.20 -8.22 -2.45
C PHE A 21 12.28 -7.71 -3.42
N LEU A 22 12.72 -6.46 -3.28
CA LEU A 22 13.85 -5.94 -4.04
C LEU A 22 15.14 -6.72 -3.75
N VAL A 23 15.47 -6.97 -2.47
CA VAL A 23 16.62 -7.77 -2.05
C VAL A 23 16.51 -9.19 -2.60
N PHE A 24 15.34 -9.81 -2.49
CA PHE A 24 15.09 -11.11 -3.11
C PHE A 24 15.41 -11.12 -4.61
N ARG A 25 14.94 -10.11 -5.36
CA ARG A 25 15.21 -10.00 -6.81
C ARG A 25 16.69 -9.80 -7.12
N VAL A 26 17.42 -9.01 -6.32
CA VAL A 26 18.88 -8.86 -6.45
C VAL A 26 19.58 -10.21 -6.24
N ILE A 27 19.22 -10.94 -5.19
CA ILE A 27 19.79 -12.26 -4.89
C ILE A 27 19.54 -13.22 -6.06
N VAL A 28 18.32 -13.26 -6.60
CA VAL A 28 17.98 -14.12 -7.74
C VAL A 28 18.81 -13.75 -8.97
N SER A 29 18.90 -12.46 -9.33
CA SER A 29 19.70 -12.00 -10.48
C SER A 29 21.18 -12.38 -10.38
N LEU A 30 21.77 -12.27 -9.18
CA LEU A 30 23.15 -12.68 -8.94
C LEU A 30 23.31 -14.21 -8.98
N ALA A 31 22.36 -14.95 -8.40
CA ALA A 31 22.39 -16.41 -8.37
C ALA A 31 22.21 -17.06 -9.76
N THR A 32 21.45 -16.43 -10.65
CA THR A 32 21.27 -16.91 -12.03
C THR A 32 22.35 -16.43 -12.99
N SER A 33 23.36 -15.67 -12.52
CA SER A 33 24.41 -15.07 -13.35
C SER A 33 23.87 -14.15 -14.45
N GLU A 34 22.77 -13.44 -14.16
CA GLU A 34 22.10 -12.51 -15.06
C GLU A 34 22.18 -11.08 -14.48
N PRO A 35 23.38 -10.47 -14.41
CA PRO A 35 23.57 -9.17 -13.74
C PRO A 35 22.89 -8.02 -14.48
N ASP A 36 22.62 -8.16 -15.79
CA ASP A 36 21.91 -7.16 -16.59
C ASP A 36 20.47 -6.93 -16.09
N LEU A 37 19.90 -7.92 -15.38
CA LEU A 37 18.59 -7.77 -14.72
C LEU A 37 18.59 -6.65 -13.68
N LEU A 38 19.74 -6.31 -13.06
CA LEU A 38 19.84 -5.23 -12.06
C LEU A 38 19.54 -3.85 -12.65
N LEU A 39 19.84 -3.65 -13.94
CA LEU A 39 19.58 -2.41 -14.67
C LEU A 39 18.28 -2.47 -15.48
N HIS A 40 17.58 -3.60 -15.45
CA HIS A 40 16.32 -3.75 -16.15
C HIS A 40 15.29 -2.72 -15.66
N PRO A 41 14.45 -2.13 -16.54
CA PRO A 41 13.47 -1.10 -16.15
C PRO A 41 12.56 -1.52 -14.98
N SER A 42 12.21 -2.81 -14.89
CA SER A 42 11.42 -3.34 -13.78
C SER A 42 12.15 -3.30 -12.43
N MET A 43 13.49 -3.37 -12.38
CA MET A 43 14.25 -3.17 -11.14
C MET A 43 14.27 -1.70 -10.73
N ILE A 44 14.48 -0.80 -11.70
CA ILE A 44 14.51 0.65 -11.47
C ILE A 44 13.15 1.13 -10.94
N LEU A 45 12.04 0.69 -11.55
CA LEU A 45 10.69 1.06 -11.11
C LEU A 45 10.34 0.49 -9.74
N HIS A 46 10.77 -0.73 -9.43
CA HIS A 46 10.63 -1.29 -8.07
C HIS A 46 11.37 -0.44 -7.04
N LEU A 47 12.65 -0.13 -7.30
CA LEU A 47 13.47 0.70 -6.44
C LEU A 47 12.83 2.09 -6.26
N ALA A 48 12.40 2.72 -7.35
CA ALA A 48 11.71 4.01 -7.30
C ALA A 48 10.46 3.97 -6.41
N GLY A 49 9.61 2.95 -6.59
CA GLY A 49 8.40 2.76 -5.77
C GLY A 49 8.70 2.58 -4.29
N SER A 50 9.75 1.83 -3.94
CA SER A 50 10.25 1.68 -2.57
C SER A 50 10.81 2.99 -2.02
N LEU A 51 11.60 3.72 -2.80
CA LEU A 51 12.19 5.00 -2.39
C LEU A 51 11.13 6.08 -2.14
N MET A 52 9.99 6.08 -2.85
CA MET A 52 8.87 7.00 -2.56
C MET A 52 8.33 6.85 -1.12
N LEU A 53 8.33 5.63 -0.57
CA LEU A 53 7.89 5.38 0.80
C LEU A 53 9.00 5.72 1.81
N LEU A 54 10.26 5.47 1.45
CA LEU A 54 11.40 5.86 2.27
C LEU A 54 11.54 7.39 2.39
N THR A 55 11.33 8.13 1.30
CA THR A 55 11.36 9.61 1.32
C THR A 55 10.24 10.16 2.20
N SER A 56 9.05 9.55 2.17
CA SER A 56 7.95 9.89 3.09
C SER A 56 8.34 9.71 4.56
N TRP A 57 9.01 8.61 4.89
CA TRP A 57 9.57 8.41 6.24
C TRP A 57 10.62 9.46 6.59
N ALA A 58 11.60 9.71 5.70
CA ALA A 58 12.68 10.65 5.95
C ALA A 58 12.15 12.08 6.17
N LEU A 59 11.22 12.54 5.32
CA LEU A 59 10.59 13.85 5.45
C LEU A 59 9.75 13.96 6.72
N CYS A 60 9.04 12.90 7.11
CA CYS A 60 8.30 12.87 8.37
C CYS A 60 9.19 12.97 9.63
N ARG A 61 10.51 12.76 9.52
CA ARG A 61 11.46 12.99 10.62
C ARG A 61 11.91 14.44 10.74
N THR A 62 11.68 15.26 9.73
CA THR A 62 12.15 16.65 9.70
C THR A 62 11.07 17.60 10.20
N GLY A 63 11.35 18.36 11.26
CA GLY A 63 10.49 19.43 11.77
C GLY A 63 9.06 19.01 12.13
N ALA A 64 8.21 20.00 12.41
CA ALA A 64 6.79 19.82 12.66
C ALA A 64 5.98 20.33 11.47
N TRP A 65 5.34 19.42 10.74
CA TRP A 65 4.59 19.77 9.53
C TRP A 65 3.11 20.01 9.86
N PRO A 66 2.45 20.95 9.16
CA PRO A 66 1.01 21.11 9.27
C PRO A 66 0.30 19.86 8.73
N ARG A 67 -0.87 19.56 9.29
CA ARG A 67 -1.63 18.34 8.99
C ARG A 67 -1.84 18.09 7.50
N ARG A 68 -2.21 19.13 6.74
CA ARG A 68 -2.47 19.04 5.29
C ARG A 68 -1.23 18.58 4.51
N SER A 69 -0.05 19.07 4.86
CA SER A 69 1.19 18.68 4.18
C SER A 69 1.58 17.23 4.47
N VAL A 70 1.32 16.75 5.70
CA VAL A 70 1.52 15.32 6.04
C VAL A 70 0.54 14.43 5.28
N GLU A 71 -0.73 14.83 5.18
CA GLU A 71 -1.75 14.09 4.42
C GLU A 71 -1.44 14.08 2.91
N ALA A 72 -0.95 15.20 2.37
CA ALA A 72 -0.50 15.29 0.98
C ALA A 72 0.74 14.41 0.73
N LEU A 73 1.75 14.46 1.62
CA LEU A 73 2.94 13.62 1.54
C LEU A 73 2.58 12.12 1.56
N GLU A 74 1.72 11.70 2.49
CA GLU A 74 1.23 10.32 2.56
C GLU A 74 0.53 9.90 1.25
N SER A 75 -0.39 10.73 0.76
CA SER A 75 -1.19 10.38 -0.42
C SER A 75 -0.33 10.35 -1.69
N THR A 76 0.57 11.32 -1.85
CA THR A 76 1.49 11.40 -3.00
C THR A 76 2.51 10.26 -2.98
N SER A 77 3.13 9.96 -1.84
CA SER A 77 4.07 8.83 -1.73
C SER A 77 3.41 7.49 -2.01
N LEU A 78 2.19 7.24 -1.48
CA LEU A 78 1.45 6.02 -1.77
C LEU A 78 1.08 5.91 -3.25
N LEU A 79 0.52 6.96 -3.84
CA LEU A 79 0.07 6.93 -5.25
C LEU A 79 1.25 6.87 -6.22
N ALA A 80 2.34 7.58 -5.95
CA ALA A 80 3.56 7.50 -6.76
C ALA A 80 4.21 6.11 -6.64
N SER A 81 4.23 5.53 -5.44
CA SER A 81 4.70 4.15 -5.22
C SER A 81 3.84 3.15 -6.01
N ALA A 82 2.51 3.28 -5.93
CA ALA A 82 1.57 2.46 -6.69
C ALA A 82 1.79 2.56 -8.20
N ALA A 83 1.98 3.77 -8.73
CA ALA A 83 2.25 3.99 -10.14
C ALA A 83 3.58 3.36 -10.57
N ALA A 84 4.63 3.44 -9.75
CA ALA A 84 5.92 2.82 -10.03
C ALA A 84 5.84 1.29 -10.00
N TYR A 85 5.16 0.69 -9.01
CA TYR A 85 4.91 -0.75 -8.98
C TYR A 85 4.02 -1.22 -10.13
N ALA A 86 3.03 -0.42 -10.52
CA ALA A 86 2.22 -0.68 -11.71
C ALA A 86 3.08 -0.68 -12.97
N GLY A 87 3.87 0.38 -13.17
CA GLY A 87 4.78 0.49 -14.31
C GLY A 87 5.80 -0.66 -14.37
N MET A 88 6.29 -1.13 -13.22
CA MET A 88 7.15 -2.32 -13.14
C MET A 88 6.48 -3.54 -13.78
N GLY A 89 5.18 -3.74 -13.57
CA GLY A 89 4.40 -4.85 -14.13
C GLY A 89 4.36 -4.87 -15.65
N TYR A 90 4.48 -3.71 -16.32
CA TYR A 90 4.52 -3.64 -17.78
C TYR A 90 5.74 -4.35 -18.40
N PHE A 91 6.83 -4.46 -17.62
CA PHE A 91 8.08 -5.09 -18.04
C PHE A 91 8.19 -6.55 -17.56
N ILE A 92 7.12 -7.11 -16.99
CA ILE A 92 7.07 -8.49 -16.52
C ILE A 92 6.23 -9.30 -17.54
N PRO A 93 6.70 -10.48 -17.99
CA PRO A 93 5.97 -11.31 -18.94
C PRO A 93 4.56 -11.68 -18.45
N ALA A 94 3.58 -11.70 -19.34
CA ALA A 94 2.18 -12.03 -19.02
C ALA A 94 2.03 -13.41 -18.33
N ILE A 95 2.87 -14.39 -18.70
CA ILE A 95 2.90 -15.72 -18.08
C ILE A 95 3.24 -15.67 -16.57
N ALA A 96 3.93 -14.63 -16.11
CA ALA A 96 4.26 -14.42 -14.70
C ALA A 96 3.16 -13.67 -13.92
N GLN A 97 2.03 -13.35 -14.56
CA GLN A 97 0.85 -12.71 -13.95
C GLN A 97 1.21 -11.44 -13.15
N PRO A 98 1.78 -10.41 -13.81
CA PRO A 98 2.23 -9.21 -13.12
C PRO A 98 1.14 -8.53 -12.30
N GLU A 99 -0.11 -8.54 -12.77
CA GLU A 99 -1.27 -8.01 -12.06
C GLU A 99 -1.45 -8.64 -10.68
N MET A 100 -1.22 -9.94 -10.54
CA MET A 100 -1.33 -10.64 -9.26
C MET A 100 -0.19 -10.25 -8.32
N ILE A 101 1.04 -10.12 -8.85
CA ILE A 101 2.21 -9.67 -8.07
C ILE A 101 1.95 -8.27 -7.51
N MET A 102 1.48 -7.35 -8.36
CA MET A 102 1.19 -5.97 -7.98
C MET A 102 0.01 -5.89 -7.00
N LEU A 103 -1.03 -6.69 -7.22
CA LEU A 103 -2.18 -6.77 -6.33
C LEU A 103 -1.75 -7.21 -4.94
N LEU A 104 -0.96 -8.28 -4.81
CA LEU A 104 -0.46 -8.75 -3.52
C LEU A 104 0.41 -7.69 -2.82
N ALA A 105 1.37 -7.12 -3.53
CA ALA A 105 2.26 -6.09 -2.99
C ALA A 105 1.49 -4.87 -2.49
N MET A 106 0.55 -4.37 -3.29
CA MET A 106 -0.22 -3.18 -2.93
C MET A 106 -1.29 -3.46 -1.88
N THR A 107 -1.86 -4.66 -1.82
CA THR A 107 -2.73 -5.09 -0.73
C THR A 107 -2.00 -5.03 0.61
N LEU A 108 -0.77 -5.54 0.68
CA LEU A 108 0.04 -5.44 1.91
C LEU A 108 0.32 -3.97 2.28
N ALA A 109 0.64 -3.13 1.31
CA ALA A 109 0.91 -1.71 1.54
C ALA A 109 -0.33 -0.94 2.05
N VAL A 110 -1.50 -1.12 1.43
CA VAL A 110 -2.74 -0.42 1.85
C VAL A 110 -3.28 -0.97 3.17
N MET A 111 -3.07 -2.25 3.47
CA MET A 111 -3.41 -2.82 4.78
C MET A 111 -2.47 -2.29 5.86
N ALA A 112 -1.16 -2.22 5.61
CA ALA A 112 -0.21 -1.58 6.52
C ALA A 112 -0.61 -0.12 6.78
N ARG A 113 -1.03 0.63 5.74
CA ARG A 113 -1.58 1.98 5.89
C ARG A 113 -2.83 2.00 6.77
N ALA A 114 -3.82 1.15 6.50
CA ALA A 114 -5.08 1.11 7.24
C ALA A 114 -4.87 0.85 8.75
N VAL A 115 -3.86 0.04 9.09
CA VAL A 115 -3.47 -0.25 10.47
C VAL A 115 -2.69 0.91 11.10
N LEU A 116 -1.69 1.43 10.40
CA LEU A 116 -0.71 2.35 10.97
C LEU A 116 -1.16 3.81 10.95
N VAL A 117 -1.95 4.23 9.95
CA VAL A 117 -2.37 5.61 9.74
C VAL A 117 -3.89 5.72 9.89
N PRO A 118 -4.38 6.11 11.09
CA PRO A 118 -5.80 6.26 11.31
C PRO A 118 -6.35 7.43 10.49
N SER A 119 -7.22 7.14 9.52
CA SER A 119 -7.92 8.14 8.73
C SER A 119 -9.43 7.86 8.65
N ALA A 120 -10.20 8.88 8.26
CA ALA A 120 -11.63 8.71 8.02
C ALA A 120 -11.85 7.60 6.96
N PRO A 121 -12.88 6.74 7.12
CA PRO A 121 -13.13 5.61 6.21
C PRO A 121 -13.22 6.03 4.74
N LYS A 122 -13.90 7.16 4.46
CA LYS A 122 -14.02 7.73 3.10
C LYS A 122 -12.66 8.03 2.45
N ARG A 123 -11.69 8.52 3.23
CA ARG A 123 -10.34 8.82 2.73
C ARG A 123 -9.59 7.54 2.41
N THR A 124 -9.70 6.51 3.25
CA THR A 124 -9.11 5.19 2.99
C THR A 124 -9.74 4.55 1.76
N ALA A 125 -11.06 4.54 1.64
CA ALA A 125 -11.76 4.02 0.48
C ALA A 125 -11.29 4.70 -0.81
N LEU A 126 -11.23 6.03 -0.84
CA LEU A 126 -10.77 6.79 -2.00
C LEU A 126 -9.32 6.48 -2.37
N LEU A 127 -8.39 6.56 -1.41
CA LEU A 127 -6.97 6.33 -1.68
C LEU A 127 -6.71 4.89 -2.13
N THR A 128 -7.33 3.90 -1.47
CA THR A 128 -7.17 2.50 -1.87
C THR A 128 -7.78 2.26 -3.24
N ALA A 129 -8.97 2.78 -3.54
CA ALA A 129 -9.58 2.65 -4.87
C ALA A 129 -8.67 3.23 -5.98
N LEU A 130 -8.08 4.41 -5.76
CA LEU A 130 -7.17 5.05 -6.72
C LEU A 130 -5.89 4.22 -6.99
N VAL A 131 -5.38 3.50 -5.98
CA VAL A 131 -4.22 2.60 -6.15
C VAL A 131 -4.53 1.43 -7.09
N GLY A 132 -5.79 0.97 -7.14
CA GLY A 132 -6.18 -0.16 -7.99
C GLY A 132 -6.26 0.16 -9.47
N VAL A 133 -6.53 1.42 -9.81
CA VAL A 133 -6.67 1.89 -11.20
C VAL A 133 -5.42 1.55 -12.05
N PRO A 134 -4.20 1.95 -11.66
CA PRO A 134 -3.02 1.62 -12.46
C PRO A 134 -2.71 0.12 -12.49
N ILE A 135 -3.06 -0.65 -11.45
CA ILE A 135 -2.87 -2.10 -11.42
C ILE A 135 -3.75 -2.79 -12.45
N ALA A 136 -5.05 -2.47 -12.47
CA ALA A 136 -6.01 -3.03 -13.42
C ALA A 136 -5.68 -2.60 -14.87
N ALA A 137 -5.25 -1.35 -15.06
CA ALA A 137 -4.83 -0.85 -16.38
C ALA A 137 -3.62 -1.62 -16.91
N VAL A 138 -2.56 -1.80 -16.11
CA VAL A 138 -1.38 -2.56 -16.54
C VAL A 138 -1.72 -4.02 -16.82
N GLY A 139 -2.54 -4.66 -15.98
CA GLY A 139 -3.04 -6.01 -16.24
C GLY A 139 -3.74 -6.11 -17.60
N TYR A 140 -4.65 -5.19 -17.91
CA TYR A 140 -5.29 -5.14 -19.22
C TYR A 140 -4.26 -5.00 -20.36
N PHE A 141 -3.38 -4.02 -20.29
CA PHE A 141 -2.46 -3.71 -21.40
C PHE A 141 -1.40 -4.80 -21.63
N VAL A 142 -0.87 -5.42 -20.57
CA VAL A 142 0.11 -6.51 -20.69
C VAL A 142 -0.53 -7.71 -21.37
N HIS A 143 -1.73 -8.12 -20.95
CA HIS A 143 -2.42 -9.27 -21.56
C HIS A 143 -2.96 -8.96 -22.96
N ALA A 144 -3.36 -7.71 -23.24
CA ALA A 144 -3.81 -7.30 -24.57
C ALA A 144 -2.69 -7.22 -25.62
N SER A 145 -1.46 -6.97 -25.18
CA SER A 145 -0.28 -6.89 -26.07
C SER A 145 0.54 -8.18 -26.11
N SER A 146 0.21 -9.17 -25.27
CA SER A 146 0.93 -10.44 -25.21
C SER A 146 0.62 -11.31 -26.42
N THR A 147 1.66 -11.66 -27.17
CA THR A 147 1.62 -12.67 -28.24
C THR A 147 1.94 -14.08 -27.73
N GLN A 148 2.26 -14.22 -26.44
CA GLN A 148 2.56 -15.52 -25.83
C GLN A 148 1.27 -16.32 -25.71
N ALA A 149 1.18 -17.44 -26.42
CA ALA A 149 0.10 -18.41 -26.25
C ALA A 149 0.15 -18.93 -24.81
N LEU A 150 -0.88 -18.63 -24.01
CA LEU A 150 -1.02 -19.20 -22.67
C LEU A 150 -1.15 -20.72 -22.83
N PRO A 151 -0.22 -21.53 -22.30
CA PRO A 151 -0.27 -22.97 -22.49
C PRO A 151 -1.36 -23.55 -21.56
N SER A 152 -2.61 -23.61 -22.03
CA SER A 152 -3.67 -24.35 -21.33
C SER A 152 -4.93 -24.55 -22.19
N PRO A 153 -5.17 -25.76 -22.71
CA PRO A 153 -6.46 -26.14 -23.33
C PRO A 153 -7.64 -26.22 -22.34
N LEU A 154 -7.44 -25.90 -21.04
CA LEU A 154 -8.49 -25.81 -20.02
C LEU A 154 -8.96 -24.35 -19.79
N LEU A 155 -8.37 -23.35 -20.46
CA LEU A 155 -8.59 -21.91 -20.20
C LEU A 155 -9.02 -21.10 -21.45
N ASP A 156 -9.24 -21.76 -22.60
CA ASP A 156 -9.46 -21.10 -23.89
C ASP A 156 -10.69 -20.16 -23.95
N ASP A 157 -11.69 -20.33 -23.08
CA ASP A 157 -12.92 -19.52 -23.14
C ASP A 157 -12.93 -18.28 -22.22
N GLY A 158 -11.92 -18.06 -21.36
CA GLY A 158 -12.02 -17.11 -20.25
C GLY A 158 -10.89 -16.08 -20.09
N TYR A 159 -9.71 -16.30 -20.67
CA TYR A 159 -8.51 -15.50 -20.36
C TYR A 159 -8.36 -14.28 -21.28
N THR A 160 -9.42 -13.47 -21.39
CA THR A 160 -9.36 -12.20 -22.12
C THR A 160 -8.70 -11.11 -21.27
N PRO A 161 -8.03 -10.11 -21.89
CA PRO A 161 -7.49 -8.96 -21.14
C PRO A 161 -8.56 -8.25 -20.29
N ALA A 162 -9.80 -8.21 -20.78
CA ALA A 162 -10.95 -7.68 -20.05
C ALA A 162 -11.31 -8.54 -18.83
N ALA A 163 -11.26 -9.87 -18.94
CA ALA A 163 -11.50 -10.78 -17.82
C ALA A 163 -10.42 -10.64 -16.73
N VAL A 164 -9.14 -10.50 -17.12
CA VAL A 164 -8.04 -10.25 -16.17
C VAL A 164 -8.23 -8.92 -15.44
N ALA A 165 -8.52 -7.85 -16.17
CA ALA A 165 -8.78 -6.53 -15.58
C ALA A 165 -10.01 -6.56 -14.64
N THR A 166 -11.07 -7.26 -15.03
CA THR A 166 -12.29 -7.42 -14.23
C THR A 166 -12.01 -8.20 -12.95
N SER A 167 -11.31 -9.34 -13.03
CA SER A 167 -10.89 -10.13 -11.87
C SER A 167 -10.03 -9.30 -10.93
N THR A 168 -9.05 -8.58 -11.47
CA THR A 168 -8.18 -7.66 -10.71
C THR A 168 -9.02 -6.59 -9.99
N ALA A 169 -9.98 -5.97 -10.68
CA ALA A 169 -10.86 -4.96 -10.10
C ALA A 169 -11.75 -5.52 -8.99
N VAL A 170 -12.27 -6.74 -9.13
CA VAL A 170 -13.07 -7.42 -8.10
C VAL A 170 -12.23 -7.67 -6.84
N TRP A 171 -11.04 -8.26 -6.99
CA TRP A 171 -10.13 -8.46 -5.85
C TRP A 171 -9.68 -7.16 -5.20
N TRP A 172 -9.47 -6.12 -6.00
CA TRP A 172 -9.12 -4.80 -5.50
C TRP A 172 -10.27 -4.11 -4.77
N LEU A 173 -11.51 -4.32 -5.23
CA LEU A 173 -12.70 -3.84 -4.52
C LEU A 173 -12.80 -4.48 -3.13
N LEU A 174 -12.60 -5.80 -3.03
CA LEU A 174 -12.56 -6.52 -1.75
C LEU A 174 -11.46 -5.96 -0.83
N THR A 175 -10.28 -5.73 -1.38
CA THR A 175 -9.17 -5.09 -0.66
C THR A 175 -9.54 -3.69 -0.16
N THR A 176 -10.21 -2.90 -0.99
CA THR A 176 -10.70 -1.56 -0.65
C THR A 176 -11.71 -1.61 0.49
N VAL A 177 -12.67 -2.54 0.44
CA VAL A 177 -13.66 -2.75 1.51
C VAL A 177 -12.95 -3.14 2.81
N LEU A 178 -12.05 -4.12 2.78
CA LEU A 178 -11.35 -4.60 3.97
C LEU A 178 -10.47 -3.51 4.60
N ALA A 179 -9.71 -2.76 3.79
CA ALA A 179 -8.90 -1.65 4.25
C ALA A 179 -9.78 -0.53 4.85
N THR A 180 -10.95 -0.28 4.26
CA THR A 180 -11.91 0.72 4.75
C THR A 180 -12.49 0.32 6.10
N VAL A 181 -12.93 -0.93 6.26
CA VAL A 181 -13.44 -1.47 7.53
C VAL A 181 -12.35 -1.43 8.61
N THR A 182 -11.13 -1.88 8.27
CA THR A 182 -9.97 -1.83 9.17
C THR A 182 -9.72 -0.40 9.67
N SER A 183 -9.70 0.56 8.73
CA SER A 183 -9.52 1.98 9.05
C SER A 183 -10.68 2.52 9.88
N GLN A 184 -11.92 2.09 9.63
CA GLN A 184 -13.11 2.51 10.39
C GLN A 184 -13.05 2.05 11.83
N VAL A 185 -12.73 0.77 12.08
CA VAL A 185 -12.59 0.22 13.43
C VAL A 185 -11.49 0.96 14.19
N ILE A 186 -10.28 1.08 13.61
CA ILE A 186 -9.15 1.72 14.28
C ILE A 186 -9.40 3.23 14.50
N TYR A 187 -10.01 3.91 13.53
CA TYR A 187 -10.34 5.32 13.64
C TYR A 187 -11.42 5.57 14.70
N GLY A 188 -12.48 4.74 14.72
CA GLY A 188 -13.58 4.78 15.68
C GLY A 188 -13.11 4.58 17.12
N LEU A 189 -12.36 3.51 17.38
CA LEU A 189 -11.79 3.24 18.71
C LEU A 189 -10.94 4.42 19.22
N ARG A 190 -10.16 5.06 18.34
CA ARG A 190 -9.36 6.25 18.71
C ARG A 190 -10.20 7.50 18.94
N GLN A 191 -11.37 7.58 18.34
CA GLN A 191 -12.31 8.68 18.57
C GLN A 191 -13.01 8.48 19.91
N GLU A 192 -13.47 7.27 20.20
CA GLU A 192 -14.07 6.89 21.49
C GLU A 192 -13.10 7.10 22.66
N ILE A 193 -11.85 6.65 22.55
CA ILE A 193 -10.82 6.89 23.58
C ILE A 193 -10.59 8.40 23.79
N ARG A 194 -10.62 9.20 22.72
CA ARG A 194 -10.48 10.67 22.82
C ARG A 194 -11.67 11.32 23.50
N GLN A 195 -12.87 10.79 23.31
CA GLN A 195 -14.08 11.25 23.98
C GLN A 195 -14.08 10.84 25.46
N ALA A 196 -13.73 9.59 25.76
CA ALA A 196 -13.63 9.08 27.14
C ALA A 196 -12.56 9.82 27.98
N ARG A 197 -11.49 10.31 27.34
CA ARG A 197 -10.49 11.18 28.01
C ARG A 197 -10.99 12.59 28.34
N ARG A 198 -12.18 12.99 27.88
CA ARG A 198 -12.81 14.29 28.16
C ARG A 198 -14.02 14.09 29.08
N LEU A 199 -13.87 14.39 30.37
CA LEU A 199 -14.94 14.35 31.38
C LEU A 199 -15.50 15.77 31.58
N GLY A 200 -16.53 16.13 30.81
CA GLY A 200 -17.11 17.47 30.86
C GLY A 200 -16.09 18.54 30.47
N GLN A 201 -15.72 19.40 31.44
CA GLN A 201 -14.68 20.42 31.25
C GLN A 201 -13.24 19.92 31.48
N TYR A 202 -13.07 18.69 31.96
CA TYR A 202 -11.76 18.15 32.33
C TYR A 202 -11.19 17.22 31.26
N SER A 203 -9.89 17.36 30.98
CA SER A 203 -9.12 16.38 30.20
C SER A 203 -8.27 15.52 31.11
N LEU A 204 -8.46 14.21 31.06
CA LEU A 204 -7.65 13.24 31.81
C LEU A 204 -6.21 13.22 31.26
N GLU A 205 -5.23 13.63 32.07
CA GLU A 205 -3.82 13.68 31.70
C GLU A 205 -3.08 12.37 32.00
N LYS A 206 -2.90 12.05 33.29
CA LYS A 206 -2.20 10.86 33.77
C LYS A 206 -2.98 10.20 34.90
N LYS A 207 -2.86 8.88 34.96
CA LYS A 207 -3.35 8.08 36.09
C LYS A 207 -2.51 8.36 37.33
N LEU A 208 -3.17 8.55 38.46
CA LEU A 208 -2.60 8.77 39.79
C LEU A 208 -2.75 7.53 40.69
N GLY A 209 -3.79 6.72 40.48
CA GLY A 209 -4.03 5.50 41.26
C GLY A 209 -5.15 4.62 40.70
N GLU A 210 -5.20 3.37 41.14
CA GLU A 210 -6.31 2.45 40.87
C GLU A 210 -6.63 1.67 42.14
N GLY A 211 -7.92 1.57 42.45
CA GLY A 211 -8.44 0.79 43.58
C GLY A 211 -9.74 0.09 43.23
N GLY A 212 -10.30 -0.66 44.19
CA GLY A 212 -11.52 -1.46 43.97
C GLY A 212 -12.78 -0.67 43.58
N MET A 213 -12.78 0.65 43.80
CA MET A 213 -13.88 1.55 43.41
C MET A 213 -13.60 2.38 42.15
N GLY A 214 -12.46 2.18 41.48
CA GLY A 214 -12.17 2.83 40.20
C GLY A 214 -10.72 3.32 40.04
N VAL A 215 -10.52 4.09 38.96
CA VAL A 215 -9.24 4.66 38.55
C VAL A 215 -9.29 6.17 38.71
N VAL A 216 -8.23 6.73 39.30
CA VAL A 216 -8.00 8.18 39.47
C VAL A 216 -6.78 8.58 38.67
#